data_AF-A0A970V0X8-F1
#
_entry.id   AF-A0A970V0X8-F1
#
_cell.length_a   1.000
_cell.length_b   1.000
_cell.length_c   1.000
_cell.angle_alpha   90.00
_cell.angle_beta   90.00
_cell.angle_gamma   90.00
#
_symmetry.space_group_name_H-M   'P 1'
#
loop_
_entity.id
_entity.type
_entity.pdbx_description
1 polymer ?
#
loop_
_entity_poly.entity_id
_entity_poly.type
_entity_poly.pdbx_seq_one_letter_code
_entity_poly.pdbx_strand_id
1 'polypeptide(L)'
;MVPLLDSLLETRTIIASVALLVLALVLVYHIYMARRFTRRAAAFEEQSREQAKRLEAEARELQMAAREENLQMRAKIEEELSAERQELEKTRRRLEERDDNLDRRKTELERRAQDLGRQEKQLSEDQDRLEGLLAEAERKLAEIAGLSEEQACARLFESLEEEMRPELAQHVARLEEEAREEADRRARKIVAQAIQRCAVDQTAETTVSVVPLASEELKGRIIGREGRNIRAFEKASGVDLIVDDTPEAVVLSSFDPVRREVARVALEELLGDGRIHPGRIEELVEKARQSVEETIREAGERATFETGVTGMHPELVRQLGKLRFRTSFGQNVLRHSIEVSHLAGAMAAEIGARVNIARRAGLLHDLGKAVDFERDGPHALISADLARNRGENEEVIAALVSHHDDMPITTVEGALVQAADAISASRPGARREALETYLKRLDGLEKIANEFEGVEKSFAIQAGREIRVMVKPEKIDDLAAHNMARKMAERIEQALDYPGQIRVTIIRETRAIEYAK
;
A
#
# COMPACT_ATOMS: atom_id res chain seq x y z
N MET A 1 110.09 74.06 -12.04
CA MET A 1 109.60 72.68 -12.34
C MET A 1 108.92 72.06 -11.10
N VAL A 2 107.91 72.73 -10.53
CA VAL A 2 107.12 72.18 -9.40
C VAL A 2 105.61 72.13 -9.70
N PRO A 3 104.97 73.04 -10.46
CA PRO A 3 103.50 73.02 -10.60
C PRO A 3 102.95 72.00 -11.62
N LEU A 4 103.80 71.33 -12.39
CA LEU A 4 103.38 70.32 -13.37
C LEU A 4 103.21 68.92 -12.74
N LEU A 5 103.91 68.63 -11.65
CA LEU A 5 103.85 67.34 -10.96
C LEU A 5 102.55 67.16 -10.16
N ASP A 6 102.03 68.23 -9.56
CA ASP A 6 100.78 68.16 -8.77
C ASP A 6 99.54 67.93 -9.65
N SER A 7 99.47 68.53 -10.85
CA SER A 7 98.33 68.28 -11.76
C SER A 7 98.31 66.84 -12.32
N LEU A 8 99.48 66.21 -12.45
CA LEU A 8 99.60 64.82 -12.88
C LEU A 8 99.22 63.83 -11.76
N LEU A 9 99.39 64.23 -10.49
CA LEU A 9 98.94 63.45 -9.34
C LEU A 9 97.41 63.53 -9.18
N GLU A 10 96.80 64.70 -9.35
CA GLU A 10 95.34 64.87 -9.28
C GLU A 10 94.60 64.15 -10.41
N THR A 11 95.12 64.19 -11.65
CA THR A 11 94.52 63.43 -12.76
C THR A 11 94.63 61.92 -12.55
N ARG A 12 95.70 61.42 -11.93
CA ARG A 12 95.86 60.00 -11.59
C ARG A 12 94.90 59.54 -10.50
N THR A 13 94.62 60.36 -9.48
CA THR A 13 93.66 60.01 -8.42
C THR A 13 92.21 60.02 -8.94
N ILE A 14 91.87 60.95 -9.85
CA ILE A 14 90.56 60.96 -10.51
C ILE A 14 90.38 59.71 -11.40
N ILE A 15 91.39 59.35 -12.20
CA ILE A 15 91.30 58.15 -13.05
C ILE A 15 91.20 56.88 -12.18
N ALA A 16 91.96 56.79 -11.08
CA ALA A 16 91.91 55.64 -10.17
C ALA A 16 90.54 55.50 -9.46
N SER A 17 89.94 56.62 -9.03
CA SER A 17 88.62 56.61 -8.39
C SER A 17 87.48 56.26 -9.36
N VAL A 18 87.54 56.74 -10.60
CA VAL A 18 86.60 56.35 -11.67
C VAL A 18 86.76 54.86 -12.00
N ALA A 19 88.00 54.37 -12.12
CA ALA A 19 88.24 52.94 -12.37
C ALA A 19 87.70 52.06 -11.24
N LEU A 20 87.85 52.47 -9.98
CA LEU A 20 87.31 51.76 -8.82
C LEU A 20 85.78 51.76 -8.81
N LEU A 21 85.14 52.88 -9.18
CA LEU A 21 83.68 52.98 -9.28
C LEU A 21 83.13 52.05 -10.38
N VAL A 22 83.79 52.01 -11.55
CA VAL A 22 83.42 51.11 -12.64
C VAL A 22 83.58 49.65 -12.22
N LEU A 23 84.68 49.32 -11.52
CA LEU A 23 84.90 47.96 -11.00
C LEU A 23 83.81 47.56 -9.99
N ALA A 24 83.43 48.47 -9.10
CA ALA A 24 82.35 48.25 -8.14
C ALA A 24 80.99 48.06 -8.83
N LEU A 25 80.68 48.83 -9.87
CA LEU A 25 79.46 48.69 -10.65
C LEU A 25 79.40 47.36 -11.41
N VAL A 26 80.52 46.93 -12.00
CA VAL A 26 80.62 45.62 -12.67
C VAL A 26 80.44 44.48 -11.66
N LEU A 27 81.05 44.59 -10.47
CA LEU A 27 80.89 43.61 -9.41
C LEU A 27 79.44 43.52 -8.93
N VAL A 28 78.78 44.66 -8.70
CA VAL A 28 77.36 44.71 -8.32
C VAL A 28 76.48 44.13 -9.43
N TYR A 29 76.77 44.42 -10.70
CA TYR A 29 76.04 43.85 -11.83
C TYR A 29 76.20 42.33 -11.93
N HIS A 30 77.42 41.80 -11.72
CA HIS A 30 77.64 40.36 -11.67
C HIS A 30 76.95 39.68 -10.49
N ILE A 31 76.97 40.28 -9.29
CA ILE A 31 76.25 39.75 -8.13
C ILE A 31 74.74 39.79 -8.37
N TYR A 32 74.21 40.87 -8.97
CA TYR A 32 72.79 40.98 -9.32
C TYR A 32 72.38 39.92 -10.35
N MET A 33 73.17 39.73 -11.41
CA MET A 33 72.91 38.73 -12.44
C MET A 33 73.01 37.31 -11.88
N ALA A 34 74.03 37.00 -11.07
CA ALA A 34 74.16 35.70 -10.40
C ALA A 34 72.94 35.40 -9.51
N ARG A 35 72.48 36.38 -8.71
CA ARG A 35 71.26 36.24 -7.88
C ARG A 35 69.99 36.09 -8.71
N ARG A 36 69.89 36.75 -9.87
CA ARG A 36 68.75 36.61 -10.78
C ARG A 36 68.71 35.24 -11.44
N PHE A 37 69.86 34.71 -11.85
CA PHE A 37 69.99 33.37 -12.41
C PHE A 37 69.66 32.29 -11.38
N THR A 38 70.18 32.39 -10.15
CA THR A 38 69.88 31.42 -9.09
C THR A 38 68.40 31.43 -8.70
N ARG A 39 67.76 32.61 -8.62
CA ARG A 39 66.31 32.72 -8.39
C ARG A 39 65.48 32.11 -9.52
N ARG A 40 65.88 32.32 -10.78
CA ARG A 40 65.18 31.72 -11.94
C ARG A 40 65.38 30.21 -12.00
N ALA A 41 66.57 29.71 -11.70
CA ALA A 41 66.85 28.28 -11.62
C ALA A 41 66.03 27.63 -10.50
N ALA A 42 65.99 28.23 -9.32
CA ALA A 42 65.18 27.76 -8.19
C ALA A 42 63.67 27.75 -8.52
N ALA A 43 63.16 28.82 -9.16
CA ALA A 43 61.76 28.88 -9.59
C ALA A 43 61.41 27.82 -10.65
N PHE A 44 62.34 27.54 -11.58
CA PHE A 44 62.15 26.49 -12.59
C PHE A 44 62.20 25.08 -11.98
N GLU A 45 63.10 24.84 -11.02
CA GLU A 45 63.13 23.58 -10.27
C GLU A 45 61.86 23.38 -9.43
N GLU A 46 61.36 24.44 -8.79
CA GLU A 46 60.11 24.40 -8.03
C GLU A 46 58.92 24.12 -8.94
N GLN A 47 58.81 24.82 -10.07
CA GLN A 47 57.76 24.58 -11.06
C GLN A 47 57.83 23.17 -11.66
N SER A 48 59.03 22.66 -11.96
CA SER A 48 59.24 21.30 -12.45
C SER A 48 58.85 20.25 -11.40
N ARG A 49 59.18 20.48 -10.13
CA ARG A 49 58.75 19.62 -9.01
C ARG A 49 57.25 19.64 -8.80
N GLU A 50 56.60 20.79 -8.91
CA GLU A 50 55.15 20.90 -8.85
C GLU A 50 54.48 20.19 -10.02
N GLN A 51 54.98 20.36 -11.24
CA GLN A 51 54.48 19.64 -12.42
C GLN A 51 54.66 18.13 -12.27
N ALA A 52 55.81 17.66 -11.78
CA ALA A 52 56.04 16.23 -11.52
C ALA A 52 55.07 15.68 -10.47
N LYS A 53 54.82 16.41 -9.38
CA LYS A 53 53.83 16.03 -8.36
C LYS A 53 52.41 16.00 -8.90
N ARG A 54 52.03 16.95 -9.77
CA ARG A 54 50.72 16.97 -10.42
C ARG A 54 50.54 15.78 -11.36
N LEU A 55 51.53 15.50 -12.21
CA LEU A 55 51.51 14.33 -13.10
C LEU A 55 51.46 13.02 -12.32
N GLU A 56 52.17 12.93 -11.19
CA GLU A 56 52.11 11.75 -10.32
C GLU A 56 50.73 11.60 -9.66
N ALA A 57 50.11 12.71 -9.23
CA ALA A 57 48.75 12.69 -8.70
C ALA A 57 47.72 12.29 -9.76
N GLU A 58 47.78 12.87 -10.96
CA GLU A 58 46.93 12.53 -12.10
C GLU A 58 47.10 11.06 -12.51
N ALA A 59 48.33 10.55 -12.56
CA ALA A 59 48.60 9.14 -12.85
C ALA A 59 48.00 8.20 -11.79
N ARG A 60 48.06 8.58 -10.51
CA ARG A 60 47.43 7.82 -9.42
C ARG A 60 45.91 7.86 -9.50
N GLU A 61 45.32 9.01 -9.81
CA GLU A 61 43.88 9.15 -10.01
C GLU A 61 43.37 8.31 -11.19
N LEU A 62 44.05 8.37 -12.34
CA LEU A 62 43.77 7.53 -13.50
C LEU A 62 43.88 6.03 -13.16
N GLN A 63 44.90 5.65 -12.40
CA GLN A 63 45.07 4.26 -11.97
C GLN A 63 43.96 3.81 -11.01
N MET A 64 43.51 4.68 -10.10
CA MET A 64 42.39 4.39 -9.21
C MET A 64 41.08 4.28 -9.97
N ALA A 65 40.80 5.21 -10.88
CA ALA A 65 39.62 5.18 -11.74
C ALA A 65 39.56 3.90 -12.59
N ALA A 66 40.67 3.52 -13.22
CA ALA A 66 40.75 2.28 -13.99
C ALA A 66 40.54 1.02 -13.13
N ARG A 67 41.00 1.03 -11.87
CA ARG A 67 40.76 -0.07 -10.92
C ARG A 67 39.30 -0.12 -10.49
N GLU A 68 38.68 1.02 -10.24
CA GLU A 68 37.28 1.11 -9.86
C GLU A 68 36.37 0.63 -11.00
N GLU A 69 36.64 1.07 -12.24
CA GLU A 69 35.92 0.60 -13.43
C GLU A 69 36.08 -0.91 -13.62
N ASN A 70 37.28 -1.47 -13.41
CA ASN A 70 37.50 -2.91 -13.51
C ASN A 70 36.73 -3.69 -12.43
N LEU A 71 36.65 -3.16 -11.20
CA LEU A 71 35.87 -3.76 -10.12
C LEU A 71 34.38 -3.71 -10.42
N GLN A 72 33.87 -2.58 -10.91
CA GLN A 72 32.48 -2.44 -11.32
C GLN A 72 32.12 -3.38 -12.47
N MET A 73 33.00 -3.51 -13.47
CA MET A 73 32.81 -4.42 -14.59
C MET A 73 32.79 -5.89 -14.11
N ARG A 74 33.69 -6.27 -13.20
CA ARG A 74 33.70 -7.61 -12.60
C ARG A 74 32.43 -7.91 -11.82
N ALA A 75 31.95 -6.95 -11.03
CA ALA A 75 30.72 -7.09 -10.25
C ALA A 75 29.50 -7.29 -11.18
N LYS A 76 29.40 -6.53 -12.28
CA LYS A 76 28.34 -6.70 -13.28
C LYS A 76 28.37 -8.07 -13.95
N ILE A 77 29.55 -8.54 -14.35
CA ILE A 77 29.71 -9.87 -14.96
C ILE A 77 29.31 -10.97 -13.95
N GLU A 78 29.68 -10.83 -12.68
CA GLU A 78 29.32 -11.80 -11.64
C GLU A 78 27.80 -11.82 -11.37
N GLU A 79 27.16 -10.66 -11.39
CA GLU A 79 25.70 -10.54 -11.29
C GLU A 79 24.98 -11.17 -12.49
N GLU A 80 25.43 -10.87 -13.72
CA GLU A 80 24.89 -11.47 -14.95
C GLU A 80 25.05 -12.99 -14.97
N LEU A 81 26.23 -13.51 -14.60
CA LEU A 81 26.48 -14.95 -14.50
C LEU A 81 25.64 -15.61 -13.41
N SER A 82 25.40 -14.92 -12.29
CA SER A 82 24.53 -15.41 -11.22
C SER A 82 23.08 -15.51 -11.70
N ALA A 83 22.59 -14.48 -12.40
CA ALA A 83 21.25 -14.45 -12.98
C ALA A 83 21.07 -15.55 -14.04
N GLU A 84 22.04 -15.72 -14.94
CA GLU A 84 22.02 -16.78 -15.96
C GLU A 84 22.01 -18.17 -15.33
N ARG A 85 22.81 -18.39 -14.27
CA ARG A 85 22.82 -19.67 -13.52
C ARG A 85 21.46 -19.96 -12.88
N GLN A 86 20.80 -18.96 -12.30
CA GLN A 86 19.49 -19.12 -11.71
C GLN A 86 18.42 -19.46 -12.77
N GLU A 87 18.46 -18.81 -13.93
CA GLU A 87 17.55 -19.11 -15.04
C GLU A 87 17.78 -20.51 -15.63
N LEU A 88 19.05 -20.93 -15.75
CA LEU A 88 19.40 -22.29 -16.14
C LEU A 88 18.89 -23.32 -15.12
N GLU A 89 19.03 -23.06 -13.82
CA GLU A 89 18.53 -23.96 -12.78
C GLU A 89 17.00 -24.06 -12.79
N LYS A 90 16.29 -22.93 -12.97
CA LYS A 90 14.82 -22.94 -13.14
C LYS A 90 14.40 -23.74 -14.37
N THR A 91 15.10 -23.55 -15.49
CA THR A 91 14.80 -24.27 -16.74
C THR A 91 15.05 -25.76 -16.57
N ARG A 92 16.14 -26.15 -15.89
CA ARG A 92 16.45 -27.54 -15.57
C ARG A 92 15.37 -28.17 -14.69
N ARG A 93 14.93 -27.50 -13.63
CA ARG A 93 13.83 -28.01 -12.77
C ARG A 93 12.54 -28.21 -13.54
N ARG A 94 12.18 -27.28 -14.43
CA ARG A 94 10.99 -27.43 -15.30
C ARG A 94 11.11 -28.61 -16.26
N LEU A 95 12.31 -28.91 -16.76
CA LEU A 95 12.55 -30.08 -17.60
C LEU A 95 12.45 -31.38 -16.79
N GLU A 96 13.05 -31.41 -15.60
CA GLU A 96 12.97 -32.57 -14.69
C GLU A 96 11.52 -32.86 -14.28
N GLU A 97 10.72 -31.83 -13.93
CA GLU A 97 9.28 -31.98 -13.63
C GLU A 97 8.49 -32.50 -14.85
N ARG A 98 8.88 -32.09 -16.06
CA ARG A 98 8.22 -32.53 -17.30
C ARG A 98 8.57 -33.98 -17.62
N ASP A 99 9.83 -34.39 -17.41
CA ASP A 99 10.26 -35.78 -17.58
C ASP A 99 9.57 -36.69 -16.57
N ASP A 100 9.48 -36.29 -15.29
CA ASP A 100 8.73 -37.01 -14.27
C ASP A 100 7.24 -37.17 -14.64
N ASN A 101 6.64 -36.12 -15.21
CA ASN A 101 5.25 -36.19 -15.68
C ASN A 101 5.09 -37.18 -16.85
N LEU A 102 6.04 -37.16 -17.79
CA LEU A 102 6.04 -38.08 -18.93
C LEU A 102 6.21 -39.53 -18.48
N ASP A 103 7.09 -39.80 -17.51
CA ASP A 103 7.27 -41.14 -16.95
C ASP A 103 6.02 -41.64 -16.20
N ARG A 104 5.34 -40.76 -15.45
CA ARG A 104 4.04 -41.08 -14.83
C ARG A 104 2.98 -41.40 -15.88
N ARG A 105 2.88 -40.60 -16.95
CA ARG A 105 1.93 -40.86 -18.05
C ARG A 105 2.25 -42.16 -18.76
N LYS A 106 3.54 -42.45 -18.99
CA LYS A 106 3.98 -43.69 -19.63
C LYS A 106 3.58 -44.90 -18.79
N THR A 107 3.86 -44.88 -17.49
CA THR A 107 3.47 -45.96 -16.58
C THR A 107 1.96 -46.12 -16.46
N GLU A 108 1.18 -45.03 -16.50
CA GLU A 108 -0.28 -45.09 -16.56
C GLU A 108 -0.78 -45.71 -17.88
N LEU A 109 -0.19 -45.32 -19.02
CA LEU A 109 -0.53 -45.90 -20.32
C LEU A 109 -0.19 -47.39 -20.40
N GLU A 110 0.95 -47.80 -19.83
CA GLU A 110 1.34 -49.22 -19.73
C GLU A 110 0.35 -50.01 -18.86
N ARG A 111 -0.11 -49.44 -17.73
CA ARG A 111 -1.16 -50.06 -16.91
C ARG A 111 -2.48 -50.17 -17.67
N ARG A 112 -2.93 -49.09 -18.32
CA ARG A 112 -4.16 -49.12 -19.14
C ARG A 112 -4.06 -50.13 -20.27
N ALA A 113 -2.91 -50.25 -20.93
CA ALA A 113 -2.69 -51.26 -21.97
C ALA A 113 -2.76 -52.68 -21.39
N GLN A 114 -2.21 -52.90 -20.19
CA GLN A 114 -2.32 -54.20 -19.52
C GLN A 114 -3.75 -54.51 -19.10
N ASP A 115 -4.49 -53.53 -18.57
CA ASP A 115 -5.89 -53.68 -18.17
C ASP A 115 -6.79 -53.91 -19.39
N LEU A 116 -6.57 -53.20 -20.49
CA LEU A 116 -7.24 -53.45 -21.77
C LEU A 116 -6.94 -54.85 -22.28
N GLY A 117 -5.69 -55.32 -22.22
CA GLY A 117 -5.36 -56.69 -22.60
C GLY A 117 -6.03 -57.74 -21.70
N ARG A 118 -6.22 -57.45 -20.41
CA ARG A 118 -7.01 -58.31 -19.51
C ARG A 118 -8.49 -58.28 -19.88
N GLN A 119 -9.04 -57.11 -20.17
CA GLN A 119 -10.43 -56.94 -20.60
C GLN A 119 -10.69 -57.64 -21.93
N GLU A 120 -9.81 -57.53 -22.92
CA GLU A 120 -9.91 -58.24 -24.20
C GLU A 120 -9.91 -59.75 -23.99
N LYS A 121 -9.03 -60.26 -23.11
CA LYS A 121 -8.99 -61.68 -22.78
C LYS A 121 -10.27 -62.12 -22.06
N GLN A 122 -10.76 -61.32 -21.12
CA GLN A 122 -12.01 -61.59 -20.40
C GLN A 122 -13.22 -61.52 -21.33
N LEU A 123 -13.27 -60.56 -22.27
CA LEU A 123 -14.27 -60.48 -23.33
C LEU A 123 -14.22 -61.70 -24.25
N SER A 124 -13.04 -62.22 -24.58
CA SER A 124 -12.91 -63.45 -25.35
C SER A 124 -13.43 -64.66 -24.57
N GLU A 125 -13.08 -64.77 -23.28
CA GLU A 125 -13.57 -65.84 -22.40
C GLU A 125 -15.09 -65.73 -22.19
N ASP A 126 -15.62 -64.50 -22.06
CA ASP A 126 -17.04 -64.22 -21.94
C ASP A 126 -17.77 -64.47 -23.26
N GLN A 127 -17.17 -64.20 -24.42
CA GLN A 127 -17.71 -64.55 -25.74
C GLN A 127 -17.82 -66.08 -25.90
N ASP A 128 -16.75 -66.82 -25.57
CA ASP A 128 -16.78 -68.29 -25.59
C ASP A 128 -17.84 -68.84 -24.62
N ARG A 129 -17.96 -68.21 -23.44
CA ARG A 129 -19.00 -68.54 -22.46
C ARG A 129 -20.39 -68.17 -22.97
N LEU A 130 -20.55 -67.04 -23.67
CA LEU A 130 -21.81 -66.59 -24.25
C LEU A 130 -22.26 -67.54 -25.35
N GLU A 131 -21.34 -68.00 -26.21
CA GLU A 131 -21.60 -69.03 -27.23
C GLU A 131 -22.04 -70.36 -26.57
N GLY A 132 -21.36 -70.76 -25.50
CA GLY A 132 -21.76 -71.92 -24.69
C GLY A 132 -23.14 -71.76 -24.04
N LEU A 133 -23.41 -70.58 -23.47
CA LEU A 133 -24.70 -70.22 -22.89
C LEU A 133 -25.78 -70.08 -23.97
N LEU A 134 -25.46 -69.66 -25.19
CA LEU A 134 -26.37 -69.61 -26.33
C LEU A 134 -26.76 -71.02 -26.76
N ALA A 135 -25.80 -71.93 -26.86
CA ALA A 135 -26.09 -73.35 -27.13
C ALA A 135 -26.92 -73.99 -26.00
N GLU A 136 -26.65 -73.61 -24.74
CA GLU A 136 -27.44 -74.04 -23.58
C GLU A 136 -28.82 -73.37 -23.54
N ALA A 137 -28.92 -72.12 -23.98
CA ALA A 137 -30.15 -71.35 -24.08
C ALA A 137 -31.01 -71.84 -25.25
N GLU A 138 -30.45 -72.28 -26.38
CA GLU A 138 -31.16 -72.95 -27.46
C GLU A 138 -31.72 -74.30 -26.99
N ARG A 139 -30.95 -75.04 -26.18
CA ARG A 139 -31.42 -76.25 -25.50
C ARG A 139 -32.53 -75.96 -24.50
N LYS A 140 -32.37 -74.91 -23.70
CA LYS A 140 -33.39 -74.46 -22.74
C LYS A 140 -34.59 -73.83 -23.45
N LEU A 141 -34.45 -73.19 -24.62
CA LEU A 141 -35.55 -72.69 -25.45
C LEU A 141 -36.33 -73.84 -26.10
N ALA A 142 -35.64 -74.92 -26.46
CA ALA A 142 -36.29 -76.17 -26.84
C ALA A 142 -37.06 -76.81 -25.66
N GLU A 143 -36.65 -76.58 -24.41
CA GLU A 143 -37.39 -76.94 -23.19
C GLU A 143 -38.46 -75.90 -22.78
N ILE A 144 -38.23 -74.60 -23.03
CA ILE A 144 -39.06 -73.44 -22.72
C ILE A 144 -39.98 -73.13 -23.91
N ALA A 145 -40.37 -74.14 -24.69
CA ALA A 145 -41.52 -74.08 -25.60
C ALA A 145 -42.88 -73.95 -24.84
N GLY A 146 -42.87 -73.33 -23.66
CA GLY A 146 -43.99 -73.25 -22.72
C GLY A 146 -44.10 -71.94 -21.92
N LEU A 147 -43.35 -70.88 -22.26
CA LEU A 147 -43.56 -69.53 -21.70
C LEU A 147 -43.80 -68.51 -22.81
N SER A 148 -44.66 -67.51 -22.56
CA SER A 148 -44.99 -66.45 -23.52
C SER A 148 -43.93 -65.33 -23.54
N GLU A 149 -43.61 -64.86 -24.74
CA GLU A 149 -42.59 -63.85 -25.09
C GLU A 149 -42.62 -62.58 -24.20
N GLU A 150 -43.82 -62.09 -23.85
CA GLU A 150 -44.01 -60.88 -23.05
C GLU A 150 -43.49 -61.02 -21.61
N GLN A 151 -43.62 -62.21 -21.00
CA GLN A 151 -43.21 -62.44 -19.62
C GLN A 151 -41.69 -62.62 -19.47
N ALA A 152 -41.04 -63.15 -20.51
CA ALA A 152 -39.59 -63.30 -20.55
C ALA A 152 -38.90 -61.96 -20.76
N CYS A 153 -39.46 -61.11 -21.63
CA CYS A 153 -38.92 -59.78 -21.91
C CYS A 153 -39.00 -58.87 -20.67
N ALA A 154 -40.14 -58.88 -19.96
CA ALA A 154 -40.32 -58.06 -18.75
C ALA A 154 -39.32 -58.40 -17.63
N ARG A 155 -39.08 -59.69 -17.36
CA ARG A 155 -38.09 -60.12 -16.35
C ARG A 155 -36.65 -59.78 -16.73
N LEU A 156 -36.32 -59.83 -18.03
CA LEU A 156 -34.98 -59.51 -18.49
C LEU A 156 -34.67 -58.02 -18.33
N PHE A 157 -35.65 -57.16 -18.63
CA PHE A 157 -35.54 -55.71 -18.42
C PHE A 157 -35.42 -55.34 -16.93
N GLU A 158 -36.20 -55.98 -16.06
CA GLU A 158 -36.15 -55.72 -14.61
C GLU A 158 -34.78 -56.08 -14.01
N SER A 159 -34.23 -57.25 -14.36
CA SER A 159 -32.90 -57.66 -13.90
C SER A 159 -31.79 -56.74 -14.43
N LEU A 160 -31.88 -56.31 -15.69
CA LEU A 160 -30.90 -55.42 -16.29
C LEU A 160 -30.94 -54.02 -15.65
N GLU A 161 -32.12 -53.51 -15.31
CA GLU A 161 -32.25 -52.23 -14.59
C GLU A 161 -31.65 -52.28 -13.17
N GLU A 162 -31.82 -53.39 -12.44
CA GLU A 162 -31.21 -53.57 -11.12
C GLU A 162 -29.68 -53.67 -11.18
N GLU A 163 -29.14 -54.35 -12.19
CA GLU A 163 -27.70 -54.55 -12.38
C GLU A 163 -27.00 -53.26 -12.86
N MET A 164 -27.64 -52.49 -13.74
CA MET A 164 -27.08 -51.27 -14.31
C MET A 164 -27.23 -50.03 -13.41
N ARG A 165 -28.14 -50.06 -12.42
CA ARG A 165 -28.34 -48.96 -11.46
C ARG A 165 -27.07 -48.45 -10.76
N PRO A 166 -26.21 -49.31 -10.16
CA PRO A 166 -24.97 -48.84 -9.53
C PRO A 166 -23.97 -48.27 -10.54
N GLU A 167 -23.89 -48.82 -11.75
CA GLU A 167 -23.00 -48.31 -12.80
C GLU A 167 -23.47 -46.95 -13.33
N LEU A 168 -24.78 -46.77 -13.53
CA LEU A 168 -25.39 -45.49 -13.88
C LEU A 168 -25.16 -44.46 -12.77
N ALA A 169 -25.30 -44.83 -11.51
CA ALA A 169 -25.03 -43.94 -10.37
C ALA A 169 -23.56 -43.50 -10.33
N GLN A 170 -22.61 -44.42 -10.57
CA GLN A 170 -21.19 -44.07 -10.67
C GLN A 170 -20.88 -43.21 -11.91
N HIS A 171 -21.55 -43.47 -13.03
CA HIS A 171 -21.38 -42.68 -14.24
C HIS A 171 -21.90 -41.25 -14.04
N VAL A 172 -23.06 -41.08 -13.42
CA VAL A 172 -23.61 -39.76 -13.05
C VAL A 172 -22.68 -39.04 -12.08
N ALA A 173 -22.18 -39.72 -11.03
CA ALA A 173 -21.25 -39.11 -10.08
C ALA A 173 -19.95 -38.63 -10.76
N ARG A 174 -19.41 -39.41 -11.70
CA ARG A 174 -18.23 -39.03 -12.48
C ARG A 174 -18.51 -37.83 -13.37
N LEU A 175 -19.66 -37.81 -14.06
CA LEU A 175 -20.07 -36.66 -14.88
C LEU A 175 -20.27 -35.40 -14.05
N GLU A 176 -20.81 -35.51 -12.83
CA GLU A 176 -20.93 -34.40 -11.89
C GLU A 176 -19.56 -33.89 -11.44
N GLU A 177 -18.60 -34.79 -11.17
CA GLU A 177 -17.24 -34.43 -10.81
C GLU A 177 -16.51 -33.73 -11.97
N GLU A 178 -16.57 -34.28 -13.18
CA GLU A 178 -16.03 -33.67 -14.40
C GLU A 178 -16.63 -32.27 -14.66
N ALA A 179 -17.95 -32.13 -14.47
CA ALA A 179 -18.63 -30.85 -14.59
C ALA A 179 -18.17 -29.83 -13.53
N ARG A 180 -17.92 -30.28 -12.29
CA ARG A 180 -17.38 -29.43 -11.21
C ARG A 180 -15.94 -28.99 -11.49
N GLU A 181 -15.08 -29.92 -11.93
CA GLU A 181 -13.70 -29.60 -12.30
C GLU A 181 -13.64 -28.61 -13.46
N GLU A 182 -14.47 -28.80 -14.48
CA GLU A 182 -14.57 -27.89 -15.61
C GLU A 182 -15.10 -26.51 -15.20
N ALA A 183 -16.08 -26.47 -14.30
CA ALA A 183 -16.61 -25.22 -13.76
C ALA A 183 -15.53 -24.46 -12.97
N ASP A 184 -14.77 -25.13 -12.11
CA ASP A 184 -13.67 -24.52 -11.35
C ASP A 184 -12.57 -23.99 -12.28
N ARG A 185 -12.19 -24.75 -13.30
CA ARG A 185 -11.23 -24.32 -14.32
C ARG A 185 -11.69 -23.06 -15.06
N ARG A 186 -12.98 -22.99 -15.43
CA ARG A 186 -13.57 -21.81 -16.08
C ARG A 186 -13.64 -20.62 -15.14
N ALA A 187 -14.05 -20.81 -13.88
CA ALA A 187 -14.11 -19.77 -12.87
C ALA A 187 -12.74 -19.11 -12.67
N ARG A 188 -11.67 -19.91 -12.49
CA ARG A 188 -10.30 -19.40 -12.37
C ARG A 188 -9.87 -18.59 -13.60
N LYS A 189 -10.25 -19.05 -14.81
CA LYS A 189 -9.96 -18.33 -16.06
C LYS A 189 -10.66 -16.97 -16.11
N ILE A 190 -11.94 -16.91 -15.74
CA ILE A 190 -12.74 -15.68 -15.71
C ILE A 190 -12.14 -14.69 -14.72
N VAL A 191 -11.82 -15.14 -13.51
CA VAL A 191 -11.17 -14.30 -12.48
C VAL A 191 -9.82 -13.78 -12.99
N ALA A 192 -8.97 -14.64 -13.55
CA ALA A 192 -7.68 -14.23 -14.09
C ALA A 192 -7.82 -13.19 -15.21
N GLN A 193 -8.79 -13.36 -16.11
CA GLN A 193 -9.09 -12.40 -17.18
C GLN A 193 -9.63 -11.08 -16.65
N ALA A 194 -10.51 -11.12 -15.64
CA ALA A 194 -11.02 -9.92 -14.97
C ALA A 194 -9.88 -9.12 -14.32
N ILE A 195 -8.98 -9.81 -13.60
CA ILE A 195 -7.79 -9.19 -12.97
C ILE A 195 -6.87 -8.59 -14.03
N GLN A 196 -6.58 -9.31 -15.12
CA GLN A 196 -5.70 -8.82 -16.20
C GLN A 196 -6.24 -7.56 -16.89
N ARG A 197 -7.57 -7.42 -17.00
CA ARG A 197 -8.21 -6.26 -17.62
C ARG A 197 -8.32 -5.08 -16.66
N CYS A 198 -8.15 -5.29 -15.36
CA CYS A 198 -8.23 -4.24 -14.37
C CYS A 198 -6.86 -3.57 -14.21
N ALA A 199 -6.69 -2.42 -14.86
CA ALA A 199 -5.51 -1.57 -14.73
C ALA A 199 -5.83 -0.39 -13.82
N VAL A 200 -5.75 -0.61 -12.50
CA VAL A 200 -5.85 0.45 -11.50
C VAL A 200 -4.53 0.51 -10.76
N ASP A 201 -3.75 1.57 -10.99
CA ASP A 201 -2.58 1.86 -10.16
C ASP A 201 -3.03 1.89 -8.70
N GLN A 202 -2.20 1.44 -7.75
CA GLN A 202 -2.47 1.59 -6.32
C GLN A 202 -1.20 2.07 -5.60
N THR A 203 -1.33 3.16 -4.83
CA THR A 203 -0.29 3.67 -3.95
C THR A 203 -0.75 3.47 -2.51
N ALA A 204 0.07 2.82 -1.68
CA ALA A 204 -0.19 2.73 -0.25
C ALA A 204 -0.09 4.14 0.36
N GLU A 205 -1.21 4.68 0.83
CA GLU A 205 -1.27 6.01 1.43
C GLU A 205 -1.07 5.91 2.95
N THR A 206 -0.27 6.82 3.51
CA THR A 206 -0.04 6.87 4.96
C THR A 206 -1.21 7.60 5.62
N THR A 207 -1.78 6.99 6.66
CA THR A 207 -2.95 7.50 7.40
C THR A 207 -2.69 8.76 8.22
N VAL A 208 -1.48 9.30 8.18
CA VAL A 208 -1.06 10.48 8.92
C VAL A 208 -0.68 11.56 7.92
N SER A 209 -1.39 12.69 8.00
CA SER A 209 -1.05 13.90 7.26
C SER A 209 0.03 14.64 8.05
N VAL A 210 1.28 14.45 7.64
CA VAL A 210 2.42 15.19 8.20
C VAL A 210 2.67 16.39 7.29
N VAL A 211 2.61 17.59 7.86
CA VAL A 211 2.98 18.82 7.14
C VAL A 211 4.40 19.19 7.54
N PRO A 212 5.38 19.13 6.61
CA PRO A 212 6.74 19.55 6.89
C PRO A 212 6.80 21.07 7.08
N LEU A 213 7.57 21.52 8.05
CA LEU A 213 7.83 22.93 8.31
C LEU A 213 9.21 23.30 7.79
N ALA A 214 9.33 24.46 7.14
CA ALA A 214 10.62 24.95 6.63
C ALA A 214 11.55 25.50 7.74
N SER A 215 11.03 25.79 8.94
CA SER A 215 11.82 26.23 10.09
C SER A 215 11.06 26.13 11.42
N GLU A 216 11.80 26.07 12.53
CA GLU A 216 11.24 26.17 13.89
C GLU A 216 10.57 27.52 14.18
N GLU A 217 10.96 28.58 13.46
CA GLU A 217 10.29 29.89 13.57
C GLU A 217 8.83 29.81 13.10
N LEU A 218 8.56 29.05 12.02
CA LEU A 218 7.20 28.82 11.54
C LEU A 218 6.37 28.02 12.54
N LYS A 219 6.99 27.04 13.23
CA LYS A 219 6.36 26.29 14.34
C LYS A 219 5.89 27.24 15.45
N GLY A 220 6.74 28.18 15.86
CA GLY A 220 6.40 29.19 16.86
C GLY A 220 5.25 30.12 16.44
N ARG A 221 5.15 30.44 15.14
CA ARG A 221 4.07 31.28 14.59
C ARG A 221 2.74 30.53 14.47
N ILE A 222 2.78 29.22 14.17
CA ILE A 222 1.61 28.35 14.20
C ILE A 222 1.04 28.27 15.62
N ILE A 223 1.89 28.08 16.64
CA ILE A 223 1.47 28.11 18.05
C ILE A 223 0.87 29.47 18.40
N GLY A 224 1.59 30.55 18.07
CA GLY A 224 1.23 31.90 18.44
C GLY A 224 1.42 32.15 19.95
N ARG A 225 1.30 33.42 20.37
CA ARG A 225 1.41 33.78 21.80
C ARG A 225 0.31 33.05 22.59
N GLU A 226 0.72 32.30 23.62
CA GLU A 226 -0.17 31.51 24.50
C GLU A 226 -1.05 30.47 23.75
N GLY A 227 -0.61 30.00 22.58
CA GLY A 227 -1.38 29.02 21.81
C GLY A 227 -2.61 29.60 21.09
N ARG A 228 -2.72 30.95 20.99
CA ARG A 228 -3.88 31.63 20.38
C ARG A 228 -4.15 31.18 18.94
N ASN A 229 -3.10 30.97 18.16
CA ASN A 229 -3.23 30.63 16.74
C ASN A 229 -3.62 29.16 16.57
N ILE A 230 -3.01 28.24 17.33
CA ILE A 230 -3.43 26.83 17.37
C ILE A 230 -4.91 26.72 17.73
N ARG A 231 -5.35 27.34 18.82
CA ARG A 231 -6.76 27.27 19.24
C ARG A 231 -7.73 27.84 18.20
N ALA A 232 -7.34 28.93 17.53
CA ALA A 232 -8.14 29.50 16.45
C ALA A 232 -8.22 28.54 15.25
N PHE A 233 -7.11 27.88 14.90
CA PHE A 233 -7.04 26.89 13.84
C PHE A 233 -7.85 25.64 14.16
N GLU A 234 -7.70 25.08 15.36
CA GLU A 234 -8.47 23.91 15.83
C GLU A 234 -9.96 24.22 15.85
N LYS A 235 -10.36 25.40 16.34
CA LYS A 235 -11.75 25.84 16.34
C LYS A 235 -12.32 26.02 14.92
N ALA A 236 -11.55 26.62 14.01
CA ALA A 236 -12.00 26.89 12.65
C ALA A 236 -12.09 25.60 11.82
N SER A 237 -11.08 24.73 11.91
CA SER A 237 -10.98 23.50 11.11
C SER A 237 -11.70 22.29 11.72
N GLY A 238 -11.86 22.24 13.04
CA GLY A 238 -12.40 21.07 13.75
C GLY A 238 -11.43 19.88 13.78
N VAL A 239 -10.12 20.16 13.71
CA VAL A 239 -9.00 19.20 13.72
C VAL A 239 -8.06 19.57 14.85
N ASP A 240 -7.50 18.57 15.54
CA ASP A 240 -6.52 18.80 16.59
C ASP A 240 -5.11 18.91 15.99
N LEU A 241 -4.39 19.97 16.35
CA LEU A 241 -3.06 20.24 15.83
C LEU A 241 -2.00 19.81 16.85
N ILE A 242 -1.40 18.64 16.65
CA ILE A 242 -0.42 18.09 17.58
C ILE A 242 0.97 18.60 17.20
N VAL A 243 1.53 19.40 18.10
CA VAL A 243 2.89 19.91 18.02
C VAL A 243 3.74 19.18 19.05
N ASP A 244 4.57 18.25 18.59
CA ASP A 244 5.46 17.45 19.45
C ASP A 244 6.92 17.95 19.39
N ASP A 245 7.82 17.35 20.16
CA ASP A 245 9.26 17.62 20.17
C ASP A 245 9.97 17.20 18.86
N THR A 246 9.22 16.63 17.91
CA THR A 246 9.74 16.34 16.57
C THR A 246 10.10 17.67 15.87
N PRO A 247 11.37 17.87 15.49
CA PRO A 247 11.77 19.08 14.78
C PRO A 247 11.10 19.12 13.40
N GLU A 248 10.73 20.32 12.95
CA GLU A 248 10.32 20.58 11.55
C GLU A 248 9.03 19.89 11.06
N ALA A 249 8.14 19.42 11.94
CA ALA A 249 6.87 18.81 11.52
C ALA A 249 5.70 19.09 12.47
N VAL A 250 4.49 19.11 11.91
CA VAL A 250 3.22 19.19 12.66
C VAL A 250 2.30 18.07 12.21
N VAL A 251 1.61 17.45 13.18
CA VAL A 251 0.70 16.34 12.92
C VAL A 251 -0.75 16.79 13.06
N LEU A 252 -1.56 16.53 12.03
CA LEU A 252 -2.99 16.80 12.03
C LEU A 252 -3.77 15.55 12.45
N SER A 253 -4.56 15.65 13.51
CA SER A 253 -5.39 14.56 14.03
C SER A 253 -6.88 14.90 13.93
N SER A 254 -7.64 14.07 13.23
CA SER A 254 -9.10 14.14 13.18
C SER A 254 -9.67 12.82 12.69
N PHE A 255 -10.82 12.41 13.21
CA PHE A 255 -11.53 11.22 12.73
C PHE A 255 -12.14 11.42 11.34
N ASP A 256 -12.54 12.66 11.02
CA ASP A 256 -13.10 13.00 9.73
C ASP A 256 -11.96 13.26 8.71
N PRO A 257 -11.79 12.40 7.70
CA PRO A 257 -10.73 12.56 6.72
C PRO A 257 -10.86 13.83 5.88
N VAL A 258 -12.09 14.30 5.65
CA VAL A 258 -12.35 15.53 4.89
C VAL A 258 -11.91 16.75 5.69
N ARG A 259 -12.24 16.80 6.99
CA ARG A 259 -11.75 17.88 7.87
C ARG A 259 -10.23 17.89 7.95
N ARG A 260 -9.61 16.71 8.05
CA ARG A 260 -8.16 16.57 8.09
C ARG A 260 -7.51 17.13 6.83
N GLU A 261 -8.09 16.87 5.66
CA GLU A 261 -7.61 17.41 4.39
C GLU A 261 -7.81 18.93 4.30
N VAL A 262 -8.97 19.44 4.70
CA VAL A 262 -9.23 20.89 4.77
C VAL A 262 -8.18 21.57 5.65
N ALA A 263 -7.87 20.99 6.82
CA ALA A 263 -6.82 21.50 7.70
C ALA A 263 -5.44 21.44 7.04
N ARG A 264 -5.11 20.35 6.33
CA ARG A 264 -3.83 20.22 5.62
C ARG A 264 -3.64 21.33 4.58
N VAL A 265 -4.63 21.51 3.71
CA VAL A 265 -4.62 22.55 2.66
C VAL A 265 -4.57 23.94 3.27
N ALA A 266 -5.38 24.21 4.29
CA ALA A 266 -5.38 25.50 4.97
C ALA A 266 -4.03 25.81 5.64
N LEU A 267 -3.40 24.80 6.26
CA LEU A 267 -2.10 24.95 6.91
C LEU A 267 -0.98 25.19 5.90
N GLU A 268 -0.99 24.51 4.76
CA GLU A 268 -0.06 24.74 3.64
C GLU A 268 -0.20 26.16 3.07
N GLU A 269 -1.43 26.65 2.84
CA GLU A 269 -1.66 28.03 2.40
C GLU A 269 -1.20 29.06 3.45
N LEU A 270 -1.46 28.81 4.75
CA LEU A 270 -1.02 29.66 5.86
C LEU A 270 0.51 29.76 5.96
N LEU A 271 1.20 28.63 5.73
CA LEU A 271 2.66 28.56 5.72
C LEU A 271 3.25 29.30 4.53
N GLY A 272 2.63 29.20 3.35
CA GLY A 272 3.04 29.92 2.14
C GLY A 272 2.86 31.44 2.25
N ASP A 273 1.77 31.90 2.85
CA ASP A 273 1.49 33.33 3.09
C ASP A 273 2.39 33.90 4.21
N GLY A 274 2.76 33.06 5.17
CA GLY A 274 3.63 33.46 6.28
C GLY A 274 2.99 34.51 7.18
N ARG A 275 1.65 34.62 7.23
CA ARG A 275 0.88 35.50 8.13
C ARG A 275 -0.16 34.69 8.89
N ILE A 276 0.17 34.32 10.12
CA ILE A 276 -0.66 33.44 10.94
C ILE A 276 -1.30 34.26 12.08
N HIS A 277 -2.58 34.60 11.91
CA HIS A 277 -3.41 35.24 12.94
C HIS A 277 -4.88 34.78 12.81
N PRO A 278 -5.71 34.87 13.87
CA PRO A 278 -7.04 34.24 13.89
C PRO A 278 -7.95 34.58 12.70
N GLY A 279 -8.08 35.85 12.32
CA GLY A 279 -8.93 36.22 11.17
C GLY A 279 -8.46 35.65 9.83
N ARG A 280 -7.15 35.48 9.63
CA ARG A 280 -6.61 34.89 8.39
C ARG A 280 -6.77 33.38 8.40
N ILE A 281 -6.64 32.76 9.57
CA ILE A 281 -6.89 31.32 9.76
C ILE A 281 -8.33 30.99 9.38
N GLU A 282 -9.32 31.75 9.89
CA GLU A 282 -10.73 31.53 9.57
C GLU A 282 -11.00 31.68 8.06
N GLU A 283 -10.45 32.72 7.42
CA GLU A 283 -10.59 32.96 5.98
C GLU A 283 -10.01 31.81 5.14
N LEU A 284 -8.77 31.38 5.44
CA LEU A 284 -8.09 30.34 4.66
C LEU A 284 -8.69 28.95 4.89
N VAL A 285 -9.19 28.66 6.10
CA VAL A 285 -9.92 27.42 6.36
C VAL A 285 -11.21 27.37 5.54
N GLU A 286 -11.95 28.47 5.43
CA GLU A 286 -13.18 28.51 4.64
C GLU A 286 -12.90 28.39 3.13
N LYS A 287 -11.83 29.03 2.65
CA LYS A 287 -11.37 28.86 1.27
C LYS A 287 -10.92 27.42 0.99
N ALA A 288 -10.19 26.80 1.91
CA ALA A 288 -9.77 25.41 1.80
C ALA A 288 -10.98 24.46 1.78
N ARG A 289 -12.04 24.72 2.55
CA ARG A 289 -13.30 23.96 2.48
C ARG A 289 -13.91 23.97 1.08
N GLN A 290 -13.98 25.14 0.45
CA GLN A 290 -14.53 25.26 -0.90
C GLN A 290 -13.70 24.48 -1.93
N SER A 291 -12.38 24.58 -1.85
CA SER A 291 -11.43 23.87 -2.73
C SER A 291 -11.53 22.34 -2.56
N VAL A 292 -11.61 21.86 -1.31
CA VAL A 292 -11.76 20.42 -1.02
C VAL A 292 -13.13 19.92 -1.47
N GLU A 293 -14.21 20.67 -1.29
CA GLU A 293 -15.55 20.26 -1.78
C GLU A 293 -15.61 20.18 -3.31
N GLU A 294 -14.93 21.09 -4.03
CA GLU A 294 -14.79 20.98 -5.49
C GLU A 294 -14.01 19.71 -5.87
N THR A 295 -12.92 19.42 -5.17
CA THR A 295 -12.14 18.19 -5.37
C THR A 295 -12.96 16.93 -5.10
N ILE A 296 -13.82 16.93 -4.07
CA ILE A 296 -14.76 15.83 -3.77
C ILE A 296 -15.70 15.63 -4.95
N ARG A 297 -16.32 16.71 -5.45
CA ARG A 297 -17.27 16.64 -6.56
C ARG A 297 -16.60 16.09 -7.82
N GLU A 298 -15.44 16.62 -8.18
CA GLU A 298 -14.68 16.16 -9.35
C GLU A 298 -14.26 14.69 -9.22
N ALA A 299 -13.84 14.26 -8.03
CA ALA A 299 -13.43 12.87 -7.80
C ALA A 299 -14.61 11.89 -7.93
N GLY A 300 -15.78 12.27 -7.41
CA GLY A 300 -17.01 11.49 -7.58
C GLY A 300 -17.45 11.41 -9.04
N GLU A 301 -17.49 12.55 -9.74
CA GLU A 301 -17.85 12.61 -11.17
C GLU A 301 -16.88 11.75 -12.00
N ARG A 302 -15.58 11.84 -11.74
CA ARG A 302 -14.56 11.03 -12.40
C ARG A 302 -14.75 9.53 -12.14
N ALA A 303 -15.03 9.13 -10.90
CA ALA A 303 -15.27 7.72 -10.57
C ALA A 303 -16.48 7.16 -11.33
N THR A 304 -17.57 7.94 -11.44
CA THR A 304 -18.75 7.53 -12.23
C THR A 304 -18.46 7.42 -13.72
N PHE A 305 -17.63 8.34 -14.25
CA PHE A 305 -17.21 8.33 -15.65
C PHE A 305 -16.30 7.12 -15.97
N GLU A 306 -15.27 6.88 -15.16
CA GLU A 306 -14.31 5.78 -15.35
C GLU A 306 -14.96 4.39 -15.22
N THR A 307 -15.99 4.25 -14.39
CA THR A 307 -16.73 2.99 -14.23
C THR A 307 -17.88 2.83 -15.23
N GLY A 308 -18.22 3.89 -15.98
CA GLY A 308 -19.36 3.91 -16.89
C GLY A 308 -20.72 3.87 -16.19
N VAL A 309 -20.78 4.19 -14.89
CA VAL A 309 -22.01 4.22 -14.10
C VAL A 309 -22.64 5.61 -14.24
N THR A 310 -23.64 5.74 -15.10
CA THR A 310 -24.31 7.03 -15.38
C THR A 310 -25.64 7.15 -14.64
N GLY A 311 -26.15 8.37 -14.45
CA GLY A 311 -27.49 8.60 -13.88
C GLY A 311 -27.61 8.29 -12.39
N MET A 312 -26.57 8.57 -11.61
CA MET A 312 -26.61 8.49 -10.15
C MET A 312 -27.10 9.81 -9.55
N HIS A 313 -27.73 9.73 -8.37
CA HIS A 313 -28.14 10.92 -7.63
C HIS A 313 -26.91 11.77 -7.24
N PRO A 314 -26.92 13.11 -7.41
CA PRO A 314 -25.76 13.97 -7.14
C PRO A 314 -25.16 13.80 -5.74
N GLU A 315 -26.01 13.61 -4.72
CA GLU A 315 -25.54 13.34 -3.36
C GLU A 315 -24.75 12.01 -3.25
N LEU A 316 -25.10 10.95 -3.98
CA LEU A 316 -24.32 9.70 -3.97
C LEU A 316 -22.96 9.92 -4.64
N VAL A 317 -22.92 10.69 -5.72
CA VAL A 317 -21.68 11.08 -6.40
C VAL A 317 -20.78 11.89 -5.45
N ARG A 318 -21.36 12.81 -4.68
CA ARG A 318 -20.65 13.58 -3.66
C ARG A 318 -20.08 12.70 -2.55
N GLN A 319 -20.88 11.75 -2.03
CA GLN A 319 -20.42 10.81 -0.99
C GLN A 319 -19.32 9.87 -1.50
N LEU A 320 -19.40 9.42 -2.76
CA LEU A 320 -18.32 8.72 -3.45
C LEU A 320 -17.04 9.54 -3.45
N GLY A 321 -17.12 10.82 -3.82
CA GLY A 321 -15.99 11.74 -3.81
C GLY A 321 -15.27 11.83 -2.47
N LYS A 322 -16.00 11.78 -1.35
CA LYS A 322 -15.41 11.81 0.01
C LYS A 322 -14.52 10.60 0.28
N LEU A 323 -14.81 9.45 -0.31
CA LEU A 323 -13.99 8.24 -0.16
C LEU A 323 -12.55 8.43 -0.68
N ARG A 324 -12.29 9.47 -1.50
CA ARG A 324 -10.95 9.88 -1.93
C ARG A 324 -10.04 10.19 -0.76
N PHE A 325 -10.56 10.74 0.32
CA PHE A 325 -9.76 11.11 1.49
C PHE A 325 -9.74 10.01 2.55
N ARG A 326 -10.48 8.92 2.34
CA ARG A 326 -10.56 7.81 3.27
C ARG A 326 -9.59 6.71 2.88
N THR A 327 -8.90 6.19 3.88
CA THR A 327 -8.04 5.02 3.75
C THR A 327 -8.57 3.91 4.64
N SER A 328 -8.68 2.70 4.09
CA SER A 328 -9.03 1.48 4.84
C SER A 328 -8.00 0.41 4.51
N PHE A 329 -7.47 -0.28 5.52
CA PHE A 329 -6.43 -1.30 5.36
C PHE A 329 -5.18 -0.83 4.55
N GLY A 330 -4.88 0.47 4.58
CA GLY A 330 -3.76 1.07 3.83
C GLY A 330 -4.03 1.35 2.35
N GLN A 331 -5.28 1.14 1.88
CA GLN A 331 -5.74 1.45 0.53
C GLN A 331 -6.71 2.63 0.54
N ASN A 332 -6.67 3.42 -0.52
CA ASN A 332 -7.64 4.50 -0.76
C ASN A 332 -9.01 3.91 -1.11
N VAL A 333 -10.06 4.25 -0.34
CA VAL A 333 -11.37 3.60 -0.46
C VAL A 333 -12.06 3.90 -1.79
N LEU A 334 -11.89 5.11 -2.35
CA LEU A 334 -12.45 5.44 -3.66
C LEU A 334 -11.82 4.60 -4.78
N ARG A 335 -10.48 4.46 -4.77
CA ARG A 335 -9.78 3.64 -5.77
C ARG A 335 -10.17 2.17 -5.66
N HIS A 336 -10.26 1.66 -4.43
CA HIS A 336 -10.77 0.32 -4.16
C HIS A 336 -12.18 0.15 -4.73
N SER A 337 -13.10 1.09 -4.49
CA SER A 337 -14.48 1.03 -5.03
C SER A 337 -14.52 1.05 -6.57
N ILE A 338 -13.63 1.80 -7.23
CA ILE A 338 -13.49 1.80 -8.69
C ILE A 338 -12.98 0.44 -9.20
N GLU A 339 -11.97 -0.14 -8.54
CA GLU A 339 -11.44 -1.46 -8.89
C GLU A 339 -12.52 -2.55 -8.73
N VAL A 340 -13.23 -2.57 -7.60
CA VAL A 340 -14.32 -3.51 -7.34
C VAL A 340 -15.41 -3.38 -8.39
N SER A 341 -15.78 -2.15 -8.78
CA SER A 341 -16.72 -1.90 -9.89
C SER A 341 -16.24 -2.51 -11.21
N HIS A 342 -14.97 -2.32 -11.58
CA HIS A 342 -14.40 -2.86 -12.82
C HIS A 342 -14.33 -4.39 -12.80
N LEU A 343 -13.85 -4.98 -11.70
CA LEU A 343 -13.75 -6.43 -11.53
C LEU A 343 -15.14 -7.10 -11.57
N ALA A 344 -16.10 -6.59 -10.80
CA ALA A 344 -17.46 -7.12 -10.78
C ALA A 344 -18.11 -7.00 -12.17
N GLY A 345 -17.92 -5.88 -12.85
CA GLY A 345 -18.41 -5.68 -14.22
C GLY A 345 -17.76 -6.62 -15.25
N ALA A 346 -16.45 -6.86 -15.14
CA ALA A 346 -15.73 -7.77 -16.03
C ALA A 346 -16.16 -9.22 -15.82
N MET A 347 -16.28 -9.66 -14.56
CA MET A 347 -16.78 -11.01 -14.26
C MET A 347 -18.22 -11.19 -14.73
N ALA A 348 -19.09 -10.20 -14.48
CA ALA A 348 -20.48 -10.23 -14.95
C ALA A 348 -20.59 -10.41 -16.47
N ALA A 349 -19.72 -9.72 -17.23
CA ALA A 349 -19.71 -9.81 -18.68
C ALA A 349 -19.32 -11.21 -19.19
N GLU A 350 -18.35 -11.86 -18.54
CA GLU A 350 -17.88 -13.20 -18.94
C GLU A 350 -18.91 -14.31 -18.61
N ILE A 351 -19.71 -14.16 -17.54
CA ILE A 351 -20.74 -15.15 -17.17
C ILE A 351 -22.16 -14.83 -17.69
N GLY A 352 -22.34 -13.70 -18.39
CA GLY A 352 -23.64 -13.27 -18.91
C GLY A 352 -24.60 -12.68 -17.85
N ALA A 353 -24.08 -12.21 -16.72
CA ALA A 353 -24.86 -11.52 -15.69
C ALA A 353 -25.04 -10.01 -16.02
N ARG A 354 -25.79 -9.27 -15.19
CA ARG A 354 -26.13 -7.87 -15.48
C ARG A 354 -24.97 -6.94 -15.11
N VAL A 355 -24.14 -6.64 -16.11
CA VAL A 355 -22.93 -5.81 -16.01
C VAL A 355 -23.19 -4.46 -15.34
N ASN A 356 -24.26 -3.76 -15.72
CA ASN A 356 -24.56 -2.42 -15.18
C ASN A 356 -24.88 -2.46 -13.68
N ILE A 357 -25.58 -3.50 -13.21
CA ILE A 357 -25.93 -3.67 -11.81
C ILE A 357 -24.69 -4.04 -11.01
N ALA A 358 -23.87 -4.98 -11.52
CA ALA A 358 -22.62 -5.38 -10.88
C ALA A 358 -21.63 -4.21 -10.74
N ARG A 359 -21.45 -3.39 -11.78
CA ARG A 359 -20.60 -2.19 -11.74
C ARG A 359 -21.11 -1.16 -10.74
N ARG A 360 -22.42 -0.87 -10.76
CA ARG A 360 -23.02 0.13 -9.89
C ARG A 360 -23.00 -0.31 -8.43
N ALA A 361 -23.32 -1.58 -8.15
CA ALA A 361 -23.20 -2.16 -6.81
C ALA A 361 -21.74 -2.20 -6.33
N GLY A 362 -20.80 -2.60 -7.19
CA GLY A 362 -19.37 -2.59 -6.86
C GLY A 362 -18.83 -1.20 -6.55
N LEU A 363 -19.28 -0.16 -7.26
CA LEU A 363 -18.89 1.22 -6.97
C LEU A 363 -19.45 1.73 -5.63
N LEU A 364 -20.63 1.26 -5.24
CA LEU A 364 -21.38 1.74 -4.07
C LEU A 364 -21.20 0.89 -2.81
N HIS A 365 -20.55 -0.28 -2.90
CA HIS A 365 -20.49 -1.28 -1.81
C HIS A 365 -19.99 -0.68 -0.49
N ASP A 366 -18.98 0.19 -0.58
CA ASP A 366 -18.30 0.83 0.55
C ASP A 366 -18.77 2.28 0.84
N LEU A 367 -19.86 2.74 0.21
CA LEU A 367 -20.35 4.12 0.37
C LEU A 367 -20.64 4.49 1.83
N GLY A 368 -21.06 3.53 2.65
CA GLY A 368 -21.30 3.71 4.08
C GLY A 368 -20.07 4.22 4.85
N LYS A 369 -18.86 3.91 4.38
CA LYS A 369 -17.61 4.45 4.93
C LYS A 369 -17.46 5.95 4.70
N ALA A 370 -18.29 6.61 3.89
CA ALA A 370 -18.27 8.08 3.78
C ALA A 370 -19.01 8.79 4.92
N VAL A 371 -19.85 8.08 5.68
CA VAL A 371 -20.79 8.67 6.68
C VAL A 371 -20.88 7.90 8.00
N ASP A 372 -20.04 6.88 8.21
CA ASP A 372 -20.09 6.00 9.38
C ASP A 372 -19.88 6.72 10.71
N PHE A 373 -19.20 7.87 10.74
CA PHE A 373 -19.07 8.70 11.94
C PHE A 373 -20.40 9.32 12.41
N GLU A 374 -21.43 9.35 11.56
CA GLU A 374 -22.76 9.92 11.88
C GLU A 374 -23.80 8.83 12.20
N ARG A 375 -23.52 7.56 11.89
CA ARG A 375 -24.46 6.44 12.01
C ARG A 375 -23.77 5.13 12.40
N ASP A 376 -24.17 4.56 13.52
CA ASP A 376 -23.73 3.23 13.96
C ASP A 376 -24.35 2.12 13.10
N GLY A 377 -23.53 1.21 12.58
CA GLY A 377 -23.97 -0.01 11.90
C GLY A 377 -22.96 -0.56 10.87
N PRO A 378 -23.21 -1.78 10.34
CA PRO A 378 -22.41 -2.34 9.24
C PRO A 378 -22.45 -1.44 8.00
N HIS A 379 -21.27 -1.10 7.46
CA HIS A 379 -21.17 -0.19 6.31
C HIS A 379 -21.98 -0.65 5.10
N ALA A 380 -22.11 -1.96 4.84
CA ALA A 380 -22.94 -2.50 3.77
C ALA A 380 -24.42 -2.12 3.90
N LEU A 381 -24.97 -2.17 5.11
CA LEU A 381 -26.35 -1.75 5.38
C LEU A 381 -26.51 -0.24 5.25
N ILE A 382 -25.52 0.51 5.72
CA ILE A 382 -25.49 1.97 5.56
C ILE A 382 -25.43 2.35 4.07
N SER A 383 -24.58 1.69 3.27
CA SER A 383 -24.50 1.86 1.81
C SER A 383 -25.85 1.60 1.15
N ALA A 384 -26.50 0.49 1.51
CA ALA A 384 -27.82 0.12 0.98
C ALA A 384 -28.90 1.15 1.36
N ASP A 385 -28.92 1.63 2.60
CA ASP A 385 -29.87 2.63 3.05
C ASP A 385 -29.65 3.99 2.40
N LEU A 386 -28.39 4.42 2.22
CA LEU A 386 -28.07 5.63 1.48
C LEU A 386 -28.54 5.54 0.03
N ALA A 387 -28.25 4.43 -0.64
CA ALA A 387 -28.68 4.19 -2.01
C ALA A 387 -30.21 4.19 -2.13
N ARG A 388 -30.91 3.47 -1.24
CA ARG A 388 -32.38 3.40 -1.20
C ARG A 388 -33.02 4.77 -1.00
N ASN A 389 -32.52 5.55 -0.05
CA ASN A 389 -33.04 6.90 0.24
C ASN A 389 -32.80 7.91 -0.89
N ARG A 390 -32.02 7.55 -1.91
CA ARG A 390 -31.74 8.37 -3.10
C ARG A 390 -32.33 7.79 -4.38
N GLY A 391 -33.19 6.78 -4.26
CA GLY A 391 -33.97 6.22 -5.37
C GLY A 391 -33.19 5.26 -6.27
N GLU A 392 -32.14 4.62 -5.75
CA GLU A 392 -31.45 3.55 -6.49
C GLU A 392 -32.35 2.31 -6.68
N ASN A 393 -32.06 1.53 -7.71
CA ASN A 393 -32.82 0.33 -8.07
C ASN A 393 -32.68 -0.75 -6.97
N GLU A 394 -33.79 -1.39 -6.58
CA GLU A 394 -33.82 -2.49 -5.61
C GLU A 394 -32.87 -3.65 -5.96
N GLU A 395 -32.59 -3.88 -7.25
CA GLU A 395 -31.63 -4.90 -7.67
C GLU A 395 -30.18 -4.53 -7.31
N VAL A 396 -29.83 -3.24 -7.38
CA VAL A 396 -28.53 -2.73 -6.91
C VAL A 396 -28.47 -2.81 -5.39
N ILE A 397 -29.56 -2.46 -4.72
CA ILE A 397 -29.66 -2.52 -3.26
C ILE A 397 -29.52 -3.97 -2.76
N ALA A 398 -30.15 -4.94 -3.41
CA ALA A 398 -30.02 -6.35 -3.08
C ALA A 398 -28.57 -6.84 -3.23
N ALA A 399 -27.88 -6.43 -4.30
CA ALA A 399 -26.46 -6.73 -4.49
C ALA A 399 -25.56 -6.06 -3.41
N LEU A 400 -25.90 -4.83 -2.98
CA LEU A 400 -25.19 -4.11 -1.91
C LEU A 400 -25.37 -4.77 -0.54
N VAL A 401 -26.56 -5.28 -0.22
CA VAL A 401 -26.78 -5.95 1.08
C VAL A 401 -26.06 -7.29 1.15
N SER A 402 -25.94 -7.99 0.02
CA SER A 402 -25.48 -9.38 -0.03
C SER A 402 -23.98 -9.57 -0.27
N HIS A 403 -23.17 -8.51 -0.30
CA HIS A 403 -21.73 -8.64 -0.57
C HIS A 403 -20.88 -8.95 0.68
N HIS A 404 -21.41 -8.81 1.89
CA HIS A 404 -20.72 -9.19 3.14
C HIS A 404 -21.14 -10.58 3.61
N ASP A 405 -20.20 -11.32 4.19
CA ASP A 405 -20.38 -12.71 4.66
C ASP A 405 -21.48 -12.88 5.72
N ASP A 406 -21.85 -11.79 6.40
CA ASP A 406 -22.89 -11.77 7.43
C ASP A 406 -24.31 -11.87 6.86
N MET A 407 -24.47 -11.75 5.53
CA MET A 407 -25.77 -11.78 4.85
C MET A 407 -25.79 -12.87 3.77
N PRO A 408 -26.91 -13.61 3.61
CA PRO A 408 -27.00 -14.62 2.56
C PRO A 408 -26.94 -13.96 1.19
N ILE A 409 -26.16 -14.55 0.29
CA ILE A 409 -26.09 -14.15 -1.12
C ILE A 409 -27.45 -14.42 -1.77
N THR A 410 -28.14 -13.34 -2.16
CA THR A 410 -29.46 -13.41 -2.80
C THR A 410 -29.43 -13.12 -4.30
N THR A 411 -28.33 -12.57 -4.80
CA THR A 411 -28.18 -12.20 -6.21
C THR A 411 -26.83 -12.63 -6.76
N VAL A 412 -26.77 -12.95 -8.05
CA VAL A 412 -25.51 -13.25 -8.74
C VAL A 412 -24.58 -12.04 -8.67
N GLU A 413 -25.14 -10.83 -8.85
CA GLU A 413 -24.36 -9.59 -8.77
C GLU A 413 -23.76 -9.36 -7.37
N GLY A 414 -24.45 -9.73 -6.29
CA GLY A 414 -23.91 -9.67 -4.93
C GLY A 414 -22.70 -10.59 -4.73
N ALA A 415 -22.78 -11.83 -5.22
CA ALA A 415 -21.64 -12.75 -5.22
C ALA A 415 -20.45 -12.21 -6.03
N LEU A 416 -20.70 -11.57 -7.17
CA LEU A 416 -19.65 -10.96 -7.98
C LEU A 416 -18.98 -9.77 -7.28
N VAL A 417 -19.76 -8.93 -6.59
CA VAL A 417 -19.23 -7.81 -5.81
C VAL A 417 -18.41 -8.33 -4.64
N GLN A 418 -18.88 -9.35 -3.92
CA GLN A 418 -18.12 -9.99 -2.84
C GLN A 418 -16.79 -10.57 -3.33
N ALA A 419 -16.82 -11.30 -4.45
CA ALA A 419 -15.62 -11.85 -5.05
C ALA A 419 -14.64 -10.73 -5.48
N ALA A 420 -15.16 -9.65 -6.08
CA ALA A 420 -14.36 -8.50 -6.50
C ALA A 420 -13.71 -7.77 -5.32
N ASP A 421 -14.46 -7.55 -4.24
CA ASP A 421 -13.97 -6.97 -2.98
C ASP A 421 -12.85 -7.82 -2.38
N ALA A 422 -13.08 -9.13 -2.22
CA ALA A 422 -12.07 -10.06 -1.73
C ALA A 422 -10.80 -10.05 -2.61
N ILE A 423 -10.93 -9.99 -3.93
CA ILE A 423 -9.79 -9.90 -4.86
C ILE A 423 -9.01 -8.59 -4.67
N SER A 424 -9.70 -7.46 -4.55
CA SER A 424 -9.06 -6.14 -4.35
C SER A 424 -8.38 -6.04 -2.97
N ALA A 425 -9.01 -6.59 -1.92
CA ALA A 425 -8.50 -6.60 -0.56
C ALA A 425 -7.32 -7.58 -0.34
N SER A 426 -7.25 -8.70 -1.08
CA SER A 426 -6.26 -9.77 -0.87
C SER A 426 -4.88 -9.52 -1.48
N ARG A 427 -4.63 -8.38 -2.15
CA ARG A 427 -3.35 -8.13 -2.82
C ARG A 427 -2.21 -7.81 -1.82
N PRO A 428 -1.04 -8.47 -1.91
CA PRO A 428 0.07 -8.28 -0.98
C PRO A 428 0.57 -6.82 -0.95
N GLY A 429 0.73 -6.30 0.28
CA GLY A 429 1.05 -4.89 0.57
C GLY A 429 0.27 -4.35 1.78
N ALA A 430 -0.81 -5.05 2.17
CA ALA A 430 -1.75 -4.66 3.22
C ALA A 430 -1.67 -5.56 4.48
N ARG A 431 -0.51 -5.66 5.13
CA ARG A 431 -0.42 -6.14 6.52
C ARG A 431 0.35 -5.16 7.38
N ARG A 432 -0.37 -4.16 7.89
CA ARG A 432 -0.03 -3.46 9.13
C ARG A 432 -0.96 -3.93 10.25
N GLU A 433 -0.92 -5.23 10.57
CA GLU A 433 -1.59 -5.76 11.78
C GLU A 433 -1.21 -4.95 13.03
N ALA A 434 0.01 -4.39 13.05
CA ALA A 434 0.48 -3.52 14.13
C ALA A 434 -0.31 -2.21 14.30
N LEU A 435 -0.76 -1.55 13.22
CA LEU A 435 -1.47 -0.26 13.32
C LEU A 435 -2.94 -0.48 13.69
N GLU A 436 -3.59 -1.51 13.15
CA GLU A 436 -4.98 -1.81 13.49
C GLU A 436 -5.11 -2.33 14.93
N THR A 437 -4.20 -3.21 15.35
CA THR A 437 -4.13 -3.63 16.76
C THR A 437 -3.86 -2.43 17.67
N TYR A 438 -3.03 -1.49 17.22
CA TYR A 438 -2.78 -0.23 17.95
C TYR A 438 -4.02 0.66 18.05
N LEU A 439 -4.77 0.86 16.96
CA LEU A 439 -6.02 1.63 16.99
C LEU A 439 -7.10 0.97 17.85
N LYS A 440 -7.26 -0.36 17.75
CA LYS A 440 -8.16 -1.13 18.62
C LYS A 440 -7.75 -1.04 20.11
N ARG A 441 -6.46 -0.95 20.41
CA ARG A 441 -5.96 -0.72 21.79
C ARG A 441 -6.32 0.66 22.30
N LEU A 442 -6.14 1.72 21.50
CA LEU A 442 -6.52 3.08 21.89
C LEU A 442 -8.03 3.18 22.13
N ASP A 443 -8.82 2.63 21.20
CA ASP A 443 -10.29 2.60 21.31
C ASP A 443 -10.76 1.81 22.55
N GLY A 444 -10.12 0.67 22.86
CA GLY A 444 -10.40 -0.09 24.07
C GLY A 444 -10.13 0.69 25.36
N LEU A 445 -9.02 1.43 25.42
CA LEU A 445 -8.67 2.26 26.58
C LEU A 445 -9.69 3.38 26.82
N GLU A 446 -10.13 4.04 25.74
CA GLU A 446 -11.11 5.13 25.82
C GLU A 446 -12.51 4.61 26.17
N LYS A 447 -12.92 3.47 25.62
CA LYS A 447 -14.20 2.81 25.99
C LYS A 447 -14.26 2.49 27.48
N ILE A 448 -13.20 1.88 28.02
CA ILE A 448 -13.13 1.57 29.46
C ILE A 448 -13.22 2.85 30.30
N ALA A 449 -12.57 3.94 29.88
CA ALA A 449 -12.65 5.19 30.62
C ALA A 449 -14.03 5.85 30.55
N ASN A 450 -14.69 5.82 29.39
CA ASN A 450 -16.02 6.41 29.19
C ASN A 450 -17.14 5.65 29.93
N GLU A 451 -16.91 4.40 30.36
CA GLU A 451 -17.86 3.65 31.21
C GLU A 451 -17.97 4.22 32.64
N PHE A 452 -16.98 5.01 33.10
CA PHE A 452 -16.99 5.55 34.46
C PHE A 452 -17.93 6.76 34.58
N GLU A 453 -18.82 6.73 35.57
CA GLU A 453 -19.74 7.83 35.83
C GLU A 453 -19.01 9.12 36.22
N GLY A 454 -19.35 10.23 35.58
CA GLY A 454 -18.73 11.54 35.84
C GLY A 454 -17.60 11.91 34.87
N VAL A 455 -17.20 10.99 33.99
CA VAL A 455 -16.30 11.28 32.86
C VAL A 455 -17.03 12.15 31.83
N GLU A 456 -16.37 13.21 31.39
CA GLU A 456 -16.82 14.07 30.30
C GLU A 456 -16.16 13.66 28.98
N LYS A 457 -14.85 13.43 29.00
CA LYS A 457 -14.04 12.98 27.85
C LYS A 457 -12.82 12.18 28.31
N SER A 458 -12.40 11.20 27.53
CA SER A 458 -11.15 10.46 27.73
C SER A 458 -10.27 10.50 26.49
N PHE A 459 -8.95 10.50 26.67
CA PHE A 459 -7.96 10.54 25.60
C PHE A 459 -6.83 9.56 25.89
N ALA A 460 -6.60 8.58 25.02
CA ALA A 460 -5.40 7.77 25.06
C ALA A 460 -4.25 8.48 24.33
N ILE A 461 -3.16 8.79 25.05
CA ILE A 461 -2.00 9.57 24.59
C ILE A 461 -0.73 8.69 24.66
N GLN A 462 0.36 9.15 24.04
CA GLN A 462 1.69 8.49 24.08
C GLN A 462 1.64 7.03 23.63
N ALA A 463 1.05 6.78 22.47
CA ALA A 463 0.91 5.42 21.97
C ALA A 463 0.15 4.45 22.89
N GLY A 464 -0.82 4.98 23.65
CA GLY A 464 -1.63 4.20 24.59
C GLY A 464 -0.91 3.87 25.90
N ARG A 465 0.20 4.54 26.20
CA ARG A 465 0.90 4.45 27.51
C ARG A 465 0.38 5.45 28.53
N GLU A 466 -0.48 6.37 28.13
CA GLU A 466 -1.13 7.32 29.02
C GLU A 466 -2.61 7.47 28.63
N ILE A 467 -3.48 7.57 29.62
CA ILE A 467 -4.88 7.95 29.40
C ILE A 467 -5.20 9.17 30.26
N ARG A 468 -5.73 10.22 29.64
CA ARG A 468 -6.19 11.44 30.30
C ARG A 468 -7.70 11.49 30.29
N VAL A 469 -8.31 11.70 31.44
CA VAL A 469 -9.76 11.68 31.60
C VAL A 469 -10.20 13.00 32.20
N MET A 470 -10.94 13.78 31.42
CA MET A 470 -11.62 14.98 31.90
C MET A 470 -12.91 14.58 32.60
N VAL A 471 -13.07 15.04 33.83
CA VAL A 471 -14.26 14.77 34.64
C VAL A 471 -15.06 16.04 34.88
N LYS A 472 -16.38 15.88 35.04
CA LYS A 472 -17.27 16.99 35.37
C LYS A 472 -17.01 17.46 36.80
N PRO A 473 -16.50 18.69 37.01
CA PRO A 473 -16.10 19.17 38.33
C PRO A 473 -17.28 19.30 39.30
N GLU A 474 -18.51 19.35 38.81
CA GLU A 474 -19.74 19.39 39.62
C GLU A 474 -20.14 18.02 40.18
N LYS A 475 -19.65 16.93 39.58
CA LYS A 475 -19.99 15.55 39.95
C LYS A 475 -18.87 14.80 40.66
N ILE A 476 -17.62 15.15 40.38
CA ILE A 476 -16.43 14.48 40.90
C ILE A 476 -15.63 15.48 41.75
N ASP A 477 -15.43 15.18 43.03
CA ASP A 477 -14.53 15.93 43.90
C ASP A 477 -13.08 15.38 43.80
N ASP A 478 -12.12 16.06 44.45
CA ASP A 478 -10.69 15.70 44.33
C ASP A 478 -10.39 14.29 44.88
N LEU A 479 -11.11 13.85 45.92
CA LEU A 479 -10.95 12.51 46.49
C LEU A 479 -11.54 11.44 45.58
N ALA A 480 -12.72 11.69 45.00
CA ALA A 480 -13.36 10.83 44.02
C ALA A 480 -12.53 10.73 42.74
N ALA A 481 -11.87 11.80 42.30
CA ALA A 481 -10.95 11.78 41.16
C ALA A 481 -9.76 10.84 41.42
N HIS A 482 -9.17 10.88 42.63
CA HIS A 482 -8.08 9.97 42.99
C HIS A 482 -8.54 8.50 43.03
N ASN A 483 -9.72 8.24 43.58
CA ASN A 483 -10.30 6.90 43.62
C ASN A 483 -10.69 6.39 42.22
N MET A 484 -11.19 7.26 41.36
CA MET A 484 -11.49 6.94 39.97
C MET A 484 -10.23 6.57 39.20
N ALA A 485 -9.13 7.31 39.37
CA ALA A 485 -7.85 6.99 38.75
C ALA A 485 -7.39 5.56 39.10
N ARG A 486 -7.50 5.17 40.37
CA ARG A 486 -7.12 3.83 40.85
C ARG A 486 -8.02 2.74 40.26
N LYS A 487 -9.34 2.90 40.36
CA LYS A 487 -10.30 1.91 39.82
C LYS A 487 -10.20 1.74 38.31
N MET A 488 -9.92 2.83 37.59
CA MET A 488 -9.74 2.80 36.15
C MET A 488 -8.44 2.09 35.76
N ALA A 489 -7.35 2.32 36.49
CA ALA A 489 -6.10 1.59 36.29
C ALA A 489 -6.28 0.07 36.49
N GLU A 490 -6.95 -0.34 37.58
CA GLU A 490 -7.26 -1.76 37.86
C GLU A 490 -8.13 -2.39 36.77
N ARG A 491 -9.12 -1.66 36.24
CA ARG A 491 -10.00 -2.18 35.18
C ARG A 491 -9.31 -2.29 33.83
N ILE A 492 -8.43 -1.34 33.50
CA ILE A 492 -7.58 -1.41 32.31
C ILE A 492 -6.64 -2.62 32.39
N GLU A 493 -6.04 -2.87 33.55
CA GLU A 493 -5.17 -4.03 33.78
C GLU A 493 -5.90 -5.37 33.62
N GLN A 494 -7.18 -5.44 34.00
CA GLN A 494 -7.98 -6.67 33.89
C GLN A 494 -8.56 -6.91 32.49
N ALA A 495 -8.86 -5.84 31.74
CA ALA A 495 -9.58 -5.92 30.48
C ALA A 495 -8.67 -5.95 29.23
N LEU A 496 -7.42 -5.49 29.35
CA LEU A 496 -6.49 -5.37 28.23
C LEU A 496 -5.14 -6.00 28.57
N ASP A 497 -4.69 -6.96 27.76
CA ASP A 497 -3.32 -7.49 27.83
C ASP A 497 -2.34 -6.42 27.31
N TYR A 498 -1.60 -5.79 28.23
CA TYR A 498 -0.67 -4.69 27.90
C TYR A 498 0.77 -4.95 28.37
N PRO A 499 1.77 -4.90 27.46
CA PRO A 499 3.17 -4.97 27.84
C PRO A 499 3.67 -3.60 28.33
N GLY A 500 3.63 -3.38 29.64
CA GLY A 500 4.17 -2.19 30.31
C GLY A 500 3.16 -1.49 31.21
N GLN A 501 3.54 -0.31 31.72
CA GLN A 501 2.68 0.49 32.60
C GLN A 501 1.89 1.52 31.79
N ILE A 502 0.60 1.66 32.09
CA ILE A 502 -0.29 2.70 31.55
C ILE A 502 -0.52 3.74 32.64
N ARG A 503 -0.24 5.02 32.33
CA ARG A 503 -0.44 6.14 33.25
C ARG A 503 -1.86 6.69 33.13
N VAL A 504 -2.68 6.53 34.17
CA VAL A 504 -4.03 7.12 34.24
C VAL A 504 -3.95 8.49 34.91
N THR A 505 -4.42 9.54 34.21
CA THR A 505 -4.46 10.92 34.71
C THR A 505 -5.89 11.44 34.68
N ILE A 506 -6.46 11.77 35.83
CA ILE A 506 -7.77 12.41 35.92
C ILE A 506 -7.57 13.93 36.01
N ILE A 507 -8.24 14.68 35.15
CA ILE A 507 -8.15 16.13 35.06
C ILE A 507 -9.52 16.71 35.43
N ARG A 508 -9.54 17.44 36.55
CA ARG A 508 -10.68 18.24 36.97
C ARG A 508 -10.35 19.71 36.74
N GLU A 509 -11.03 20.35 35.79
CA GLU A 509 -10.81 21.75 35.44
C GLU A 509 -12.11 22.56 35.65
N THR A 510 -12.02 23.69 36.35
CA THR A 510 -13.12 24.65 36.48
C THR A 510 -12.70 25.97 35.83
N ARG A 511 -13.47 26.45 34.86
CA ARG A 511 -13.18 27.69 34.13
C ARG A 511 -14.18 28.79 34.55
N ALA A 512 -13.67 29.85 35.15
CA ALA A 512 -14.43 31.08 35.40
C ALA A 512 -13.93 32.16 34.44
N ILE A 513 -14.85 32.79 33.69
CA ILE A 513 -14.54 33.83 32.71
C ILE A 513 -15.36 35.07 33.07
N GLU A 514 -14.69 36.18 33.35
CA GLU A 514 -15.30 37.50 33.52
C GLU A 514 -14.75 38.50 32.51
N TYR A 515 -15.58 39.47 32.12
CA TYR A 515 -15.23 40.53 31.19
C TYR A 515 -15.32 41.88 31.92
N ALA A 516 -14.18 42.56 32.07
CA ALA A 516 -14.14 43.95 32.53
C ALA A 516 -14.43 44.90 31.36
N LYS A 517 -15.17 45.99 31.62
CA LYS A 517 -15.41 47.07 30.66
C LYS A 517 -14.33 48.14 30.73
#